data_AF-A0A1A8USG4-F1
#
_entry.id   AF-A0A1A8USG4-F1
#
_cell.length_a   1.000
_cell.length_b   1.000
_cell.length_c   1.000
_cell.angle_alpha   90.00
_cell.angle_beta   90.00
_cell.angle_gamma   90.00
#
_symmetry.space_group_name_H-M   'P 1'
#
loop_
_entity.id
_entity.type
_entity.pdbx_description
1 polymer ?
#
loop_
_entity_poly.entity_id
_entity_poly.type
_entity_poly.pdbx_seq_one_letter_code
_entity_poly.pdbx_strand_id
1 'polypeptide(L)' 'EGGEAFLHISNINPTFDLVAAGLRPSEIIFSLQSNPLYGLVDINVSQRQMRKFTLLDVLNENIKYMHDGHESSV' A
#
# COMPACT_ATOMS: atom_id res chain seq x y z
N GLU A 1 -7.38 -19.78 -4.01
CA GLU A 1 -6.19 -19.48 -4.84
C GLU A 1 -5.41 -18.36 -4.18
N GLY A 2 -4.08 -18.41 -4.18
CA GLY A 2 -3.20 -17.38 -3.56
C GLY A 2 -2.53 -16.50 -4.61
N GLY A 3 -1.97 -15.36 -4.20
CA GLY A 3 -1.25 -14.47 -5.12
C GLY A 3 -0.66 -13.23 -4.48
N GLU A 4 0.16 -12.51 -5.25
CA GLU A 4 0.73 -11.23 -4.84
C GLU A 4 0.46 -10.15 -5.88
N ALA A 5 0.28 -8.91 -5.41
CA ALA A 5 0.10 -7.74 -6.26
C ALA A 5 0.73 -6.51 -5.62
N PHE A 6 1.38 -5.67 -6.42
CA PHE A 6 1.83 -4.36 -5.95
C PHE A 6 0.63 -3.42 -5.77
N LEU A 7 0.72 -2.56 -4.75
CA LEU A 7 -0.21 -1.47 -4.60
C LEU A 7 0.18 -0.35 -5.58
N HIS A 8 -0.67 -0.11 -6.57
CA HIS A 8 -0.50 0.97 -7.53
C HIS A 8 -1.31 2.21 -7.14
N ILE A 9 -0.97 3.36 -7.72
CA ILE A 9 -1.72 4.60 -7.49
C ILE A 9 -3.20 4.48 -7.87
N SER A 10 -3.53 3.66 -8.86
CA SER A 10 -4.92 3.35 -9.27
C SER A 10 -5.71 2.63 -8.18
N ASN A 11 -5.05 1.90 -7.27
CA ASN A 11 -5.70 1.25 -6.13
C ASN A 11 -6.04 2.24 -5.01
N ILE A 12 -5.35 3.38 -4.93
CA ILE A 12 -5.52 4.41 -3.89
C ILE A 12 -6.39 5.57 -4.39
N ASN A 13 -6.33 5.86 -5.69
CA ASN A 13 -7.11 6.89 -6.38
C ASN A 13 -7.13 8.26 -5.64
N PRO A 14 -5.97 8.93 -5.48
CA PRO A 14 -5.91 10.21 -4.81
C PRO A 14 -6.71 11.28 -5.57
N THR A 15 -7.56 12.01 -4.87
CA THR A 15 -8.43 13.07 -5.44
C THR A 15 -7.84 14.48 -5.30
N PHE A 16 -6.59 14.58 -4.87
CA PHE A 16 -5.94 15.83 -4.50
C PHE A 16 -4.80 16.17 -5.46
N ASP A 17 -4.76 17.41 -5.94
CA ASP A 17 -3.64 17.90 -6.77
C ASP A 17 -2.46 18.30 -5.87
N LEU A 18 -1.47 17.41 -5.81
CA LEU A 18 -0.26 17.60 -5.02
C LEU A 18 0.58 18.77 -5.53
N VAL A 19 0.62 19.00 -6.84
CA VAL A 19 1.44 20.05 -7.46
C VAL A 19 0.83 21.41 -7.13
N ALA A 20 -0.49 21.56 -7.28
CA ALA A 20 -1.18 22.79 -6.92
C ALA A 20 -1.02 23.15 -5.42
N ALA A 21 -0.86 22.14 -4.57
CA ALA A 21 -0.63 22.30 -3.15
C ALA A 21 0.85 22.48 -2.75
N GLY A 22 1.79 22.38 -3.71
CA GLY A 22 3.22 22.45 -3.44
C GLY A 22 3.77 21.27 -2.62
N LEU A 23 3.10 20.10 -2.67
CA LEU A 23 3.47 18.89 -1.94
C LEU A 23 4.14 17.87 -2.86
N ARG A 24 5.08 17.10 -2.30
CA ARG A 24 5.75 15.99 -2.97
C ARG A 24 5.12 14.65 -2.56
N PRO A 25 5.18 13.61 -3.40
CA PRO A 25 4.70 12.27 -3.03
C PRO A 25 5.30 11.71 -1.73
N SER A 26 6.55 12.04 -1.41
CA SER A 26 7.22 11.63 -0.16
C SER A 26 6.61 12.26 1.10
N GLU A 27 5.81 13.32 0.96
CA GLU A 27 5.20 14.06 2.07
C GLU A 27 3.78 13.56 2.39
N ILE A 28 3.22 12.70 1.54
CA ILE A 28 1.94 12.05 1.76
C ILE A 28 2.18 10.71 2.44
N ILE A 29 1.77 10.59 3.70
CA ILE A 29 1.98 9.40 4.52
C ILE A 29 0.65 8.65 4.69
N PHE A 30 0.61 7.41 4.24
CA PHE A 30 -0.45 6.46 4.53
C PHE A 30 -0.15 5.72 5.82
N SER A 31 -1.21 5.38 6.58
CA SER A 31 -1.11 4.51 7.76
C SER A 31 -2.06 3.33 7.61
N LEU A 32 -1.53 2.11 7.64
CA LEU A 32 -2.30 0.88 7.63
C LEU A 32 -2.96 0.69 9.00
N GLN A 33 -4.26 0.93 9.06
CA GLN A 33 -5.03 0.85 10.31
C GLN A 33 -5.14 -0.59 10.83
N SER A 34 -5.37 -1.54 9.93
CA SER A 34 -5.48 -2.97 10.24
C SER A 34 -4.95 -3.82 9.08
N ASN A 35 -4.59 -5.07 9.37
CA ASN A 35 -4.19 -5.99 8.32
C ASN A 35 -5.41 -6.37 7.46
N PRO A 36 -5.22 -6.70 6.17
CA PRO A 36 -6.26 -7.31 5.37
C PRO A 36 -6.81 -8.59 6.03
N LEU A 37 -8.08 -8.89 5.78
CA LEU A 37 -8.74 -10.07 6.33
C LEU A 37 -8.14 -11.39 5.79
N TYR A 38 -7.74 -11.40 4.51
CA TYR A 38 -7.23 -12.58 3.81
C TYR A 38 -5.84 -12.32 3.25
N GLY A 39 -4.87 -12.06 4.12
CA GLY A 39 -3.49 -11.81 3.71
C GLY A 39 -2.81 -10.70 4.49
N LEU A 40 -1.73 -10.17 3.93
CA LEU A 40 -0.93 -9.13 4.56
C LEU A 40 -0.36 -8.13 3.55
N VAL A 41 0.01 -6.95 4.04
CA VAL A 41 0.71 -5.94 3.27
C VAL A 41 2.18 -5.98 3.65
N ASP A 42 3.03 -6.32 2.69
CA ASP A 42 4.47 -6.19 2.81
C ASP A 42 4.88 -4.76 2.44
N ILE A 43 5.48 -4.08 3.41
CA ILE A 43 5.98 -2.72 3.28
C ILE A 43 7.50 -2.87 3.22
N ASN A 44 8.08 -2.83 2.00
CA ASN A 44 9.51 -3.02 1.76
C ASN A 44 10.34 -1.77 2.15
N VAL A 45 10.08 -1.26 3.34
CA VAL A 45 10.80 -0.16 3.97
C VAL A 45 11.43 -0.78 5.21
N SER A 46 12.70 -0.48 5.47
CA SER A 46 13.59 -1.15 6.44
C SER A 46 13.14 -1.14 7.92
N GLN A 47 11.88 -0.79 8.20
CA GLN A 47 11.27 -0.75 9.52
C GLN A 47 9.95 -1.53 9.50
N ARG A 48 10.04 -2.86 9.66
CA ARG A 48 8.91 -3.80 9.84
C ARG A 48 7.87 -3.40 10.89
N GLN A 49 8.16 -2.42 11.76
CA GLN A 49 7.25 -1.91 12.78
C GLN A 49 6.41 -0.70 12.33
N MET A 50 6.75 -0.03 11.21
CA MET A 50 5.95 1.08 10.73
C MET A 50 4.88 0.58 9.78
N ARG A 51 3.64 0.53 10.27
CA ARG A 51 2.41 0.44 9.46
C ARG A 51 2.19 1.71 8.62
N LYS A 52 3.26 2.33 8.11
CA LYS A 52 3.24 3.60 7.39
C LYS A 52 4.13 3.51 6.17
N PHE A 53 3.69 4.15 5.10
CA PHE A 53 4.42 4.27 3.84
C PHE A 53 4.00 5.56 3.15
N THR A 54 4.80 6.03 2.21
CA THR A 54 4.54 7.27 1.47
C THR A 54 3.88 7.00 0.12
N LEU A 55 3.33 8.03 -0.53
CA LEU A 55 2.91 7.90 -1.93
C LEU A 55 4.10 7.59 -2.85
N LEU A 56 5.30 8.06 -2.50
CA LEU A 56 6.51 7.72 -3.25
C LEU A 56 6.80 6.21 -3.19
N ASP A 57 6.56 5.55 -2.06
CA ASP A 57 6.73 4.10 -1.94
C ASP A 57 5.75 3.32 -2.83
N VAL A 58 4.52 3.82 -2.98
CA VAL A 58 3.50 3.26 -3.90
C VAL A 58 3.93 3.44 -5.35
N LEU A 59 4.39 4.64 -5.71
CA LEU A 59 4.86 4.94 -7.08
C LEU A 59 6.11 4.14 -7.47
N ASN A 60 6.94 3.77 -6.49
CA ASN A 60 8.12 2.94 -6.69
C ASN A 60 7.85 1.44 -6.55
N GLU A 61 6.59 1.01 -6.44
CA GLU A 61 6.20 -0.40 -6.31
C GLU A 61 6.84 -1.10 -5.08
N ASN A 62 7.07 -0.36 -3.99
CA ASN A 62 7.66 -0.91 -2.76
C ASN A 62 6.63 -1.53 -1.81
N ILE A 63 5.34 -1.47 -2.14
CA ILE A 63 4.24 -1.93 -1.30
C ILE A 63 3.52 -3.06 -2.01
N LYS A 64 3.42 -4.22 -1.36
CA LYS A 64 2.84 -5.43 -1.95
C LYS A 64 1.76 -6.02 -1.05
N TYR A 65 0.63 -6.38 -1.63
CA TYR A 65 -0.38 -7.21 -0.99
C TYR A 65 -0.12 -8.68 -1.32
N MET A 66 -0.18 -9.54 -0.30
CA MET A 66 -0.05 -10.99 -0.44
C MET A 66 -1.32 -11.65 0.10
N HIS A 67 -2.05 -12.32 -0.79
CA HIS A 67 -3.27 -13.06 -0.49
C HIS A 67 -2.93 -14.50 -0.07
N ASP A 68 -3.42 -14.92 1.09
CA ASP A 68 -3.08 -16.22 1.69
C ASP A 68 -3.90 -17.41 1.14
N GLY A 69 -4.91 -17.14 0.31
CA GLY A 69 -5.68 -18.15 -0.42
C GLY A 69 -6.79 -18.84 0.38
N HIS A 70 -7.14 -18.33 1.57
CA HIS A 70 -8.16 -18.93 2.43
C HIS A 70 -9.62 -18.65 2.01
N GLU A 71 -9.86 -17.92 0.92
CA GLU A 71 -11.22 -17.57 0.45
C GLU A 71 -11.92 -18.71 -0.31
N SER A 72 -11.26 -19.83 -0.58
CA SER A 72 -11.83 -20.91 -1.39
C SER A 72 -12.45 -22.03 -0.54
N SER A 73 -13.64 -21.79 0.03
CA SER A 73 -14.65 -22.83 0.32
C SER A 73 -16.00 -22.20 0.74
N VAL A 74 -16.88 -21.97 -0.23
CA VAL A 74 -18.35 -22.00 -0.06
C VAL A 74 -18.96 -22.73 -1.25
#